data_AF-W5SFN1-F1
#
_entry.id   AF-W5SFN1-F1
#
_cell.length_a   1.000
_cell.length_b   1.000
_cell.length_c   1.000
_cell.angle_alpha   90.00
_cell.angle_beta   90.00
_cell.angle_gamma   90.00
#
_symmetry.space_group_name_H-M   'P 1'
#
loop_
_entity.id
_entity.type
_entity.pdbx_description
1 polymer ?
#
loop_
_entity_poly.entity_id
_entity_poly.type
_entity_poly.pdbx_seq_one_letter_code
_entity_poly.pdbx_strand_id
1 'polypeptide(L)'
;MNKNISYLIIICSMLLLYSCGDYNPIPEENNQKNGYNIALSADEQQKFNALKGGLDTIIKYLQNQLINNPRLETNKKNQYQKIINKYPDFIEWLSNNPDKQKELASDFVIVYEFLNEKKVQQASNLTNEQLIINTLNCAIQSQNNKCNDNDYVYDEKENIFFKTYFHHFFHDFLIPMNNTKTNEEIFESMKLEPYREIYNLIGMTRYEDKVRKTLNHNQKKGLDLLKEALISKKILYGLLISNIDKIKAVLNHIYSELEKCNRNNVKESSFKNTIIDYFDVINNKKLDEFQEKVKSGCQ
;
A
#
# COMPACT_ATOMS: atom_id res chain seq x y z
N MET A 1 -35.42 -62.30 -27.06
CA MET A 1 -34.00 -62.19 -26.63
C MET A 1 -33.50 -60.76 -26.90
N ASN A 2 -33.77 -59.67 -26.19
CA ASN A 2 -34.37 -59.31 -24.89
C ASN A 2 -33.67 -59.75 -23.61
N LYS A 3 -32.32 -59.72 -23.63
CA LYS A 3 -31.49 -59.45 -22.44
C LYS A 3 -30.17 -58.68 -22.75
N ASN A 4 -29.82 -58.46 -24.03
CA ASN A 4 -28.62 -57.71 -24.43
C ASN A 4 -28.87 -56.25 -24.87
N ILE A 5 -30.13 -55.80 -24.98
CA ILE A 5 -30.45 -54.43 -25.43
C ILE A 5 -30.34 -53.41 -24.28
N SER A 6 -30.62 -53.81 -23.03
CA SER A 6 -30.49 -52.91 -21.87
C SER A 6 -29.04 -52.59 -21.48
N TYR A 7 -28.07 -53.47 -21.77
CA TYR A 7 -26.65 -53.19 -21.52
C TYR A 7 -26.04 -52.23 -22.56
N LEU A 8 -26.56 -52.21 -23.79
CA LEU A 8 -26.08 -51.29 -24.84
C LEU A 8 -26.49 -49.84 -24.56
N ILE A 9 -27.65 -49.61 -23.96
CA ILE A 9 -28.16 -48.26 -23.68
C ILE A 9 -27.41 -47.61 -22.51
N ILE A 10 -27.00 -48.38 -21.49
CA ILE A 10 -26.29 -47.85 -20.31
C ILE A 10 -24.82 -47.50 -20.63
N ILE A 11 -24.17 -48.25 -21.53
CA ILE A 11 -22.79 -47.97 -21.96
C ILE A 11 -22.72 -46.76 -22.91
N CYS A 12 -23.73 -46.55 -23.76
CA CYS A 12 -23.82 -45.36 -24.62
C CYS A 12 -24.03 -44.05 -23.83
N SER A 13 -24.66 -44.09 -22.64
CA SER A 13 -24.85 -42.91 -21.80
C SER A 13 -23.62 -42.49 -20.97
N MET A 14 -22.63 -43.37 -20.78
CA MET A 14 -21.39 -43.04 -20.03
C MET A 14 -20.24 -42.56 -20.94
N LEU A 15 -20.30 -42.81 -22.26
CA LEU A 15 -19.27 -42.39 -23.22
C LEU A 15 -19.52 -41.00 -23.84
N LEU A 16 -20.69 -40.39 -23.63
CA LEU A 16 -20.99 -39.03 -24.11
C LEU A 16 -20.53 -37.90 -23.16
N LEU A 17 -19.86 -38.21 -22.05
CA LEU A 17 -19.29 -37.21 -21.13
C LEU A 17 -17.77 -37.04 -21.24
N TYR A 18 -17.11 -37.67 -22.23
CA TYR A 18 -15.64 -37.63 -22.36
C TYR A 18 -15.16 -37.57 -23.82
N SER A 19 -15.75 -36.70 -24.66
CA SER A 19 -15.14 -36.30 -25.94
C SER A 19 -15.85 -35.09 -26.56
N CYS A 20 -15.61 -33.91 -26.00
CA CYS A 20 -15.60 -32.65 -26.76
C CYS A 20 -14.31 -31.90 -26.42
N GLY A 21 -13.19 -32.47 -26.87
CA GLY A 21 -12.14 -31.63 -27.42
C GLY A 21 -12.46 -31.51 -28.90
N ASP A 22 -12.82 -30.32 -29.35
CA ASP A 22 -12.42 -29.84 -30.67
C ASP A 22 -12.60 -28.33 -30.76
N TYR A 23 -11.55 -27.75 -31.33
CA TYR A 23 -11.46 -26.39 -31.83
C TYR A 23 -12.72 -26.00 -32.60
N ASN A 24 -13.26 -24.83 -32.27
CA ASN A 24 -13.99 -24.01 -33.22
C ASN A 24 -13.64 -22.53 -32.98
N PRO A 25 -13.66 -21.74 -34.06
CA PRO A 25 -12.81 -20.57 -34.25
C PRO A 25 -13.18 -19.43 -33.33
N ILE A 26 -12.18 -18.59 -33.06
CA ILE A 26 -12.31 -17.26 -32.46
C ILE A 26 -13.56 -16.58 -33.05
N PRO A 27 -14.62 -16.34 -32.26
CA PRO A 27 -15.61 -15.36 -32.64
C PRO A 27 -14.88 -14.02 -32.60
N GLU A 28 -14.91 -13.26 -33.69
CA GLU A 28 -14.55 -11.85 -33.64
C GLU A 28 -15.27 -11.23 -32.45
N GLU A 29 -14.51 -10.84 -31.41
CA GLU A 29 -15.00 -10.04 -30.30
C GLU A 29 -15.39 -8.68 -30.88
N ASN A 30 -16.63 -8.63 -31.38
CA ASN A 30 -17.37 -7.42 -31.49
C ASN A 30 -17.45 -6.81 -30.09
N ASN A 31 -16.86 -5.63 -29.96
CA ASN A 31 -16.96 -4.71 -28.84
C ASN A 31 -18.33 -4.78 -28.14
N GLN A 32 -18.37 -5.43 -26.99
CA GLN A 32 -19.31 -5.10 -25.93
C GLN A 32 -18.52 -4.89 -24.65
N LYS A 33 -18.03 -3.65 -24.48
CA LYS A 33 -17.84 -3.08 -23.14
C LYS A 33 -19.20 -3.17 -22.46
N ASN A 34 -19.47 -4.27 -21.76
CA ASN A 34 -20.53 -4.35 -20.78
C ASN A 34 -20.19 -3.33 -19.70
N GLY A 35 -20.72 -2.12 -19.89
CA GLY A 35 -20.70 -1.05 -18.92
C GLY A 35 -21.49 -1.48 -17.70
N TYR A 36 -20.86 -2.28 -16.84
CA TYR A 36 -21.09 -2.10 -15.42
C TYR A 36 -20.79 -0.63 -15.17
N ASN A 37 -21.79 0.14 -14.77
CA ASN A 37 -21.54 1.42 -14.14
C ASN A 37 -20.75 1.10 -12.88
N ILE A 38 -19.42 1.18 -12.93
CA ILE A 38 -18.55 0.92 -11.79
C ILE A 38 -18.60 2.17 -10.91
N ALA A 39 -19.80 2.52 -10.42
CA ALA A 39 -19.98 3.57 -9.45
C ALA A 39 -19.26 3.19 -8.14
N LEU A 40 -18.72 4.18 -7.45
CA LEU A 40 -18.16 3.98 -6.11
C LEU A 40 -19.28 3.61 -5.14
N SER A 41 -19.00 2.66 -4.26
CA SER A 41 -19.80 2.48 -3.05
C SER A 41 -19.67 3.71 -2.15
N ALA A 42 -20.62 3.88 -1.22
CA ALA A 42 -20.59 5.02 -0.29
C ALA A 42 -19.29 5.07 0.54
N ASP A 43 -18.77 3.90 0.93
CA ASP A 43 -17.51 3.77 1.67
C ASP A 43 -16.28 4.12 0.82
N GLU A 44 -16.23 3.65 -0.44
CA GLU A 44 -15.18 4.03 -1.39
C GLU A 44 -15.20 5.54 -1.65
N GLN A 45 -16.39 6.12 -1.86
CA GLN A 45 -16.56 7.55 -2.08
C GLN A 45 -16.06 8.36 -0.88
N GLN A 46 -16.35 7.92 0.34
CA GLN A 46 -15.92 8.60 1.55
C GLN A 46 -14.40 8.60 1.70
N LYS A 47 -13.73 7.49 1.39
CA LYS A 47 -12.27 7.37 1.42
C LYS A 47 -11.62 8.23 0.34
N PHE A 48 -12.15 8.19 -0.88
CA PHE A 48 -11.66 9.02 -1.98
C PHE A 48 -11.82 10.52 -1.68
N ASN A 49 -12.98 10.94 -1.18
CA ASN A 49 -13.21 12.34 -0.80
C ASN A 49 -12.26 12.80 0.30
N ALA A 50 -11.98 11.95 1.29
CA ALA A 50 -11.00 12.25 2.34
C ALA A 50 -9.58 12.44 1.78
N LEU A 51 -9.13 11.55 0.88
CA LEU A 51 -7.86 11.69 0.17
C LEU A 51 -7.82 13.01 -0.64
N LYS A 52 -8.86 13.26 -1.44
CA LYS A 52 -9.00 14.47 -2.25
C LYS A 52 -8.98 15.75 -1.40
N GLY A 53 -9.69 15.77 -0.27
CA GLY A 53 -9.71 16.92 0.64
C GLY A 53 -8.32 17.26 1.19
N GLY A 54 -7.48 16.25 1.44
CA GLY A 54 -6.08 16.46 1.80
C GLY A 54 -5.25 17.06 0.67
N LEU A 55 -5.39 16.54 -0.56
CA LEU A 55 -4.71 17.09 -1.74
C LEU A 55 -5.15 18.53 -2.04
N ASP A 56 -6.46 18.81 -2.01
CA ASP A 56 -7.02 20.14 -2.18
C ASP A 56 -6.46 21.14 -1.16
N THR A 57 -6.26 20.70 0.08
CA THR A 57 -5.66 21.51 1.15
C THR A 57 -4.21 21.88 0.84
N ILE A 58 -3.40 20.93 0.34
CA ILE A 58 -2.03 21.22 -0.10
C ILE A 58 -2.03 22.18 -1.29
N ILE A 59 -2.88 21.96 -2.30
CA ILE A 59 -2.98 22.84 -3.47
C ILE A 59 -3.30 24.27 -3.06
N LYS A 60 -4.27 24.47 -2.16
CA LYS A 60 -4.60 25.78 -1.60
C LYS A 60 -3.40 26.41 -0.88
N TYR A 61 -2.63 25.63 -0.12
CA TYR A 61 -1.40 26.11 0.50
C TYR A 61 -0.37 26.55 -0.53
N LEU A 62 -0.11 25.76 -1.58
CA LEU A 62 0.82 26.12 -2.65
C LEU A 62 0.40 27.42 -3.36
N GLN A 63 -0.90 27.58 -3.65
CA GLN A 63 -1.46 28.82 -4.22
C GLN A 63 -1.20 30.02 -3.30
N ASN A 64 -1.47 29.87 -2.00
CA ASN A 64 -1.21 30.92 -1.02
C ASN A 64 0.28 31.27 -0.93
N GLN A 65 1.20 30.31 -1.04
CA GLN A 65 2.64 30.58 -1.09
C GLN A 65 3.03 31.39 -2.33
N LEU A 66 2.45 31.10 -3.50
CA LEU A 66 2.72 31.89 -4.71
C LEU A 66 2.28 33.35 -4.61
N ILE A 67 1.17 33.61 -3.91
CA ILE A 67 0.57 34.94 -3.76
C ILE A 67 1.24 35.72 -2.62
N ASN A 68 1.41 35.09 -1.46
CA ASN A 68 1.72 35.79 -0.21
C ASN A 68 3.19 35.71 0.22
N ASN A 69 4.01 34.86 -0.43
CA ASN A 69 5.41 34.70 -0.07
C ASN A 69 6.35 35.35 -1.11
N PRO A 70 6.70 36.65 -0.97
CA PRO A 70 7.56 37.35 -1.92
C PRO A 70 9.01 36.83 -1.92
N ARG A 71 9.41 36.03 -0.92
CA ARG A 71 10.74 35.42 -0.79
C ARG A 71 10.79 33.99 -1.30
N LEU A 72 9.72 33.49 -1.90
CA LEU A 72 9.68 32.14 -2.45
C LEU A 72 10.72 32.01 -3.57
N GLU A 73 11.65 31.07 -3.41
CA GLU A 73 12.69 30.78 -4.39
C GLU A 73 12.10 30.50 -5.78
N THR A 74 12.74 31.03 -6.83
CA THR A 74 12.28 30.89 -8.23
C THR A 74 12.00 29.44 -8.62
N ASN A 75 12.86 28.51 -8.21
CA ASN A 75 12.68 27.09 -8.51
C ASN A 75 11.41 26.53 -7.85
N LYS A 76 11.17 26.84 -6.57
CA LYS A 76 9.93 26.43 -5.87
C LYS A 76 8.70 27.07 -6.49
N LYS A 77 8.78 28.35 -6.87
CA LYS A 77 7.71 29.07 -7.56
C LYS A 77 7.31 28.35 -8.86
N ASN A 78 8.28 27.98 -9.67
CA ASN A 78 8.05 27.24 -10.92
C ASN A 78 7.43 25.85 -10.66
N GLN A 79 7.90 25.14 -9.63
CA GLN A 79 7.34 23.85 -9.26
C GLN A 79 5.88 23.95 -8.83
N TYR A 80 5.58 24.88 -7.92
CA TYR A 80 4.22 25.09 -7.42
C TYR A 80 3.26 25.47 -8.54
N GLN A 81 3.69 26.35 -9.46
CA GLN A 81 2.86 26.75 -10.60
C GLN A 81 2.50 25.55 -11.49
N LYS A 82 3.45 24.66 -11.77
CA LYS A 82 3.18 23.45 -12.57
C LYS A 82 2.20 22.51 -11.89
N ILE A 83 2.38 22.26 -10.60
CA ILE A 83 1.48 21.42 -9.80
C ILE A 83 0.06 22.01 -9.81
N ILE A 84 -0.07 23.30 -9.50
CA ILE A 84 -1.36 23.99 -9.44
C ILE A 84 -2.08 23.99 -10.78
N ASN A 85 -1.35 24.17 -11.88
CA ASN A 85 -1.95 24.16 -13.22
C ASN A 85 -2.37 22.76 -13.65
N LYS A 86 -1.63 21.71 -13.26
CA LYS A 86 -1.91 20.32 -13.68
C LYS A 86 -2.99 19.65 -12.84
N TYR A 87 -3.14 20.04 -11.58
CA TYR A 87 -4.05 19.40 -10.63
C TYR A 87 -5.53 19.39 -11.07
N PRO A 88 -6.12 20.50 -11.58
CA PRO A 88 -7.51 20.49 -12.06
C PRO A 88 -7.78 19.45 -13.15
N ASP A 89 -6.93 19.41 -14.18
CA ASP A 89 -7.03 18.43 -15.29
C ASP A 89 -6.95 16.99 -14.79
N PHE A 90 -6.12 16.74 -13.76
CA PHE A 90 -5.98 15.41 -13.16
C PHE A 90 -7.22 15.01 -12.37
N ILE A 91 -7.79 15.92 -11.57
CA ILE A 91 -9.03 15.67 -10.81
C ILE A 91 -10.23 15.47 -11.74
N GLU A 92 -10.33 16.24 -12.83
CA GLU A 92 -11.35 16.04 -13.86
C GLU A 92 -11.20 14.66 -14.53
N TRP A 93 -9.97 14.28 -14.88
CA TRP A 93 -9.70 12.96 -15.42
C TRP A 93 -10.07 11.84 -14.44
N LEU A 94 -9.73 11.94 -13.16
CA LEU A 94 -10.16 10.97 -12.14
C LEU A 94 -11.68 10.88 -12.05
N SER A 95 -12.38 12.02 -12.14
CA SER A 95 -13.85 12.07 -12.10
C SER A 95 -14.50 11.26 -13.24
N ASN A 96 -13.83 11.18 -14.39
CA ASN A 96 -14.23 10.38 -15.54
C ASN A 96 -13.74 8.92 -15.52
N ASN A 97 -12.93 8.53 -14.52
CA ASN A 97 -12.34 7.19 -14.38
C ASN A 97 -12.65 6.60 -12.99
N PRO A 98 -13.88 6.13 -12.74
CA PRO A 98 -14.29 5.69 -11.41
C PRO A 98 -13.53 4.45 -10.90
N ASP A 99 -13.07 3.58 -11.81
CA ASP A 99 -12.17 2.45 -11.45
C ASP A 99 -10.88 2.91 -10.79
N LYS A 100 -10.32 4.01 -11.29
CA LYS A 100 -9.09 4.62 -10.76
C LYS A 100 -9.35 5.26 -9.40
N GLN A 101 -10.53 5.88 -9.20
CA GLN A 101 -10.91 6.37 -7.87
C GLN A 101 -11.04 5.23 -6.85
N LYS A 102 -11.62 4.08 -7.26
CA LYS A 102 -11.71 2.88 -6.41
C LYS A 102 -10.34 2.36 -6.01
N GLU A 103 -9.42 2.30 -6.97
CA GLU A 103 -8.05 1.86 -6.70
C GLU A 103 -7.36 2.78 -5.68
N LEU A 104 -7.45 4.11 -5.85
CA LEU A 104 -6.90 5.05 -4.85
C LEU A 104 -7.62 4.94 -3.49
N ALA A 105 -8.93 4.74 -3.46
CA ALA A 105 -9.68 4.56 -2.22
C ALA A 105 -9.28 3.27 -1.49
N SER A 106 -9.08 2.19 -2.24
CA SER A 106 -8.59 0.90 -1.73
C SER A 106 -7.18 1.03 -1.16
N ASP A 107 -6.29 1.70 -1.88
CA ASP A 107 -4.92 1.94 -1.42
C ASP A 107 -4.91 2.81 -0.15
N PHE A 108 -5.70 3.89 -0.13
CA PHE A 108 -5.76 4.84 0.99
C PHE A 108 -6.43 4.26 2.25
N VAL A 109 -7.05 3.07 2.16
CA VAL A 109 -7.81 2.45 3.25
C VAL A 109 -7.02 2.38 4.56
N ILE A 110 -5.72 2.11 4.50
CA ILE A 110 -4.89 1.95 5.70
C ILE A 110 -4.68 3.26 6.46
N VAL A 111 -4.51 4.37 5.73
CA VAL A 111 -4.42 5.70 6.33
C VAL A 111 -5.78 6.09 6.88
N TYR A 112 -6.84 5.82 6.10
CA TYR A 112 -8.20 6.12 6.50
C TYR A 112 -8.63 5.37 7.79
N GLU A 113 -8.33 4.09 7.89
CA GLU A 113 -8.59 3.27 9.09
C GLU A 113 -7.80 3.78 10.29
N PHE A 114 -6.52 4.12 10.12
CA PHE A 114 -5.71 4.73 11.17
C PHE A 114 -6.34 6.04 11.69
N LEU A 115 -6.78 6.93 10.79
CA LEU A 115 -7.46 8.18 11.15
C LEU A 115 -8.80 7.92 11.87
N ASN A 116 -9.56 6.91 11.43
CA ASN A 116 -10.82 6.54 12.06
C ASN A 116 -10.61 6.06 13.50
N GLU A 117 -9.58 5.27 13.76
CA GLU A 117 -9.25 4.81 15.11
C GLU A 117 -8.83 5.96 16.02
N LYS A 118 -8.01 6.89 15.51
CA LYS A 118 -7.62 8.08 16.29
C LYS A 118 -8.82 8.95 16.66
N LYS A 119 -9.72 9.17 15.70
CA LYS A 119 -11.00 9.84 15.95
C LYS A 119 -11.81 9.15 17.07
N VAL A 120 -11.94 7.82 17.05
CA VAL A 120 -12.66 7.06 18.08
C VAL A 120 -11.99 7.19 19.45
N GLN A 121 -10.66 7.08 19.51
CA GLN A 121 -9.90 7.20 20.76
C GLN A 121 -10.11 8.54 21.48
N GLN A 122 -10.45 9.60 20.74
CA GLN A 122 -10.60 10.95 21.26
C GLN A 122 -12.06 11.41 21.35
N ALA A 123 -13.02 10.52 21.10
CA ALA A 123 -14.44 10.86 21.06
C ALA A 123 -14.74 12.07 20.13
N SER A 124 -13.99 12.20 19.04
CA SER A 124 -14.15 13.31 18.10
C SER A 124 -15.35 13.10 17.20
N ASN A 125 -16.14 14.15 17.00
CA ASN A 125 -17.28 14.17 16.08
C ASN A 125 -16.88 14.55 14.64
N LEU A 126 -15.59 14.79 14.39
CA LEU A 126 -15.10 15.18 13.08
C LEU A 126 -15.17 14.02 12.09
N THR A 127 -15.48 14.32 10.83
CA THR A 127 -15.26 13.36 9.74
C THR A 127 -13.76 13.16 9.51
N ASN A 128 -13.35 12.03 8.91
CA ASN A 128 -11.94 11.81 8.57
C ASN A 128 -11.40 12.87 7.60
N GLU A 129 -12.24 13.38 6.69
CA GLU A 129 -11.89 14.49 5.81
C GLU A 129 -11.59 15.78 6.60
N GLN A 130 -12.47 16.17 7.52
CA GLN A 130 -12.24 17.32 8.40
C GLN A 130 -10.98 17.15 9.25
N LEU A 131 -10.75 15.93 9.74
CA LEU A 131 -9.54 15.62 10.49
C LEU A 131 -8.28 15.83 9.64
N ILE A 132 -8.26 15.34 8.39
CA ILE A 132 -7.16 15.55 7.46
C ILE A 132 -6.92 17.05 7.24
N ILE A 133 -7.97 17.79 6.89
CA ILE A 133 -7.91 19.23 6.61
C ILE A 133 -7.37 20.01 7.81
N ASN A 134 -7.89 19.74 9.01
CA ASN A 134 -7.46 20.41 10.23
C ASN A 134 -5.99 20.13 10.56
N THR A 135 -5.58 18.86 10.43
CA THR A 135 -4.18 18.44 10.68
C THR A 135 -3.22 19.10 9.70
N LEU A 136 -3.56 19.16 8.41
CA LEU A 136 -2.72 19.80 7.40
C LEU A 136 -2.63 21.31 7.61
N ASN A 137 -3.76 21.99 7.88
CA ASN A 137 -3.75 23.42 8.19
C ASN A 137 -2.88 23.72 9.41
N CYS A 138 -2.95 22.89 10.44
CA CYS A 138 -2.08 22.97 11.61
C CYS A 138 -0.59 22.82 11.23
N ALA A 139 -0.23 21.79 10.46
CA ALA A 139 1.14 21.56 10.00
C ALA A 139 1.70 22.75 9.19
N ILE A 140 0.84 23.40 8.42
CA ILE A 140 1.16 24.57 7.58
C ILE A 140 1.34 25.85 8.43
N GLN A 141 0.54 26.02 9.49
CA GLN A 141 0.47 27.25 10.29
C GLN A 141 1.58 27.39 11.35
N SER A 142 2.41 26.37 11.57
CA SER A 142 3.33 26.24 12.71
C SER A 142 4.47 27.27 12.82
N GLN A 143 4.36 28.44 12.18
CA GLN A 143 5.12 29.63 12.57
C GLN A 143 4.54 30.30 13.84
N ASN A 144 3.29 30.02 14.21
CA ASN A 144 2.68 30.44 15.47
C ASN A 144 2.23 29.20 16.25
N ASN A 145 2.98 28.83 17.30
CA ASN A 145 2.99 27.57 18.07
C ASN A 145 1.67 27.06 18.71
N LYS A 146 0.49 27.44 18.23
CA LYS A 146 -0.77 26.85 18.67
C LYS A 146 -1.65 26.61 17.45
N CYS A 147 -1.64 25.39 16.97
CA CYS A 147 -2.82 24.90 16.28
C CYS A 147 -3.99 25.05 17.24
N ASN A 148 -5.07 25.67 16.78
CA ASN A 148 -6.24 25.98 17.58
C ASN A 148 -6.63 24.77 18.44
N ASP A 149 -7.22 24.99 19.63
CA ASP A 149 -7.47 24.00 20.69
C ASP A 149 -8.09 22.65 20.23
N ASN A 150 -8.59 22.55 18.99
CA ASN A 150 -9.07 21.34 18.32
C ASN A 150 -7.98 20.37 17.81
N ASP A 151 -6.70 20.62 18.09
CA ASP A 151 -5.57 19.77 17.69
C ASP A 151 -5.40 18.52 18.60
N TYR A 152 -6.53 17.99 19.08
CA TYR A 152 -6.60 16.88 20.01
C TYR A 152 -6.08 15.55 19.44
N VAL A 153 -5.82 15.47 18.12
CA VAL A 153 -5.66 14.16 17.48
C VAL A 153 -4.29 13.53 17.66
N TYR A 154 -3.27 14.35 17.92
CA TYR A 154 -1.90 13.89 17.99
C TYR A 154 -1.17 14.56 19.15
N ASP A 155 -1.71 14.37 20.37
CA ASP A 155 -1.12 14.84 21.62
C ASP A 155 0.29 14.26 21.83
N GLU A 156 1.16 15.08 22.41
CA GLU A 156 2.56 15.33 22.06
C GLU A 156 3.56 14.20 22.40
N LYS A 157 3.11 13.03 22.85
CA LYS A 157 4.02 12.01 23.41
C LYS A 157 4.48 10.92 22.45
N GLU A 158 3.71 10.56 21.41
CA GLU A 158 4.06 9.42 20.54
C GLU A 158 4.74 9.80 19.21
N ASN A 159 4.49 10.98 18.64
CA ASN A 159 5.14 11.38 17.38
C ASN A 159 5.10 12.90 17.17
N ILE A 160 6.08 13.62 17.73
CA ILE A 160 6.26 15.08 17.59
C ILE A 160 6.29 15.52 16.11
N PHE A 161 6.68 14.62 15.20
CA PHE A 161 6.80 14.87 13.77
C PHE A 161 5.60 14.40 12.95
N PHE A 162 4.53 13.90 13.59
CA PHE A 162 3.37 13.35 12.89
C PHE A 162 2.81 14.34 11.86
N LYS A 163 2.58 15.58 12.27
CA LYS A 163 2.04 16.66 11.41
C LYS A 163 2.92 16.90 10.19
N THR A 164 4.24 16.86 10.38
CA THR A 164 5.23 16.99 9.30
C THR A 164 5.17 15.80 8.35
N TYR A 165 5.15 14.57 8.87
CA TYR A 165 5.02 13.37 8.04
C TYR A 165 3.69 13.34 7.28
N PHE A 166 2.61 13.80 7.91
CA PHE A 166 1.30 13.89 7.29
C PHE A 166 1.27 14.93 6.17
N HIS A 167 1.90 16.09 6.38
CA HIS A 167 2.07 17.10 5.34
C HIS A 167 2.88 16.55 4.17
N HIS A 168 4.04 15.93 4.43
CA HIS A 168 4.88 15.32 3.39
C HIS A 168 4.13 14.24 2.62
N PHE A 169 3.39 13.38 3.32
CA PHE A 169 2.59 12.32 2.70
C PHE A 169 1.66 12.87 1.59
N PHE A 170 0.87 13.92 1.88
CA PHE A 170 -0.01 14.52 0.87
C PHE A 170 0.75 15.35 -0.17
N HIS A 171 1.82 16.05 0.23
CA HIS A 171 2.63 16.83 -0.70
C HIS A 171 3.33 15.94 -1.74
N ASP A 172 3.83 14.78 -1.33
CA ASP A 172 4.59 13.86 -2.19
C ASP A 172 3.74 13.28 -3.32
N PHE A 173 2.43 13.10 -3.09
CA PHE A 173 1.50 12.71 -4.15
C PHE A 173 1.41 13.73 -5.29
N LEU A 174 1.72 14.99 -5.02
CA LEU A 174 1.63 16.07 -6.01
C LEU A 174 2.95 16.32 -6.74
N ILE A 175 4.09 15.89 -6.18
CA ILE A 175 5.42 16.04 -6.81
C ILE A 175 5.45 15.51 -8.27
N PRO A 176 4.87 14.34 -8.59
CA PRO A 176 4.78 13.83 -9.96
C PRO A 176 4.24 14.83 -10.98
N MET A 177 3.33 15.73 -10.58
CA MET A 177 2.69 16.71 -11.47
C MET A 177 3.65 17.80 -11.95
N ASN A 178 4.74 18.06 -11.21
CA ASN A 178 5.76 19.05 -11.58
C ASN A 178 6.56 18.65 -12.85
N ASN A 179 6.67 17.35 -13.15
CA ASN A 179 7.55 16.85 -14.19
C ASN A 179 6.86 16.66 -15.56
N THR A 180 5.65 17.22 -15.74
CA THR A 180 4.83 17.06 -16.97
C THR A 180 4.69 15.59 -17.36
N LYS A 181 3.88 14.89 -16.58
CA LYS A 181 3.45 13.51 -16.78
C LYS A 181 2.04 13.45 -17.38
N THR A 182 1.70 12.34 -18.03
CA THR A 182 0.31 12.00 -18.36
C THR A 182 -0.50 11.75 -17.07
N ASN A 183 -1.83 11.83 -17.14
CA ASN A 183 -2.67 11.58 -15.96
C ASN A 183 -2.52 10.14 -15.45
N GLU A 184 -2.32 9.17 -16.35
CA GLU A 184 -2.07 7.77 -15.98
C GLU A 184 -0.76 7.61 -15.19
N GLU A 185 0.33 8.25 -15.63
CA GLU A 185 1.60 8.18 -14.90
C GLU A 185 1.57 8.89 -13.54
N ILE A 186 0.77 9.97 -13.42
CA ILE A 186 0.52 10.62 -12.13
C ILE A 186 -0.23 9.64 -11.22
N PHE A 187 -1.29 9.02 -11.73
CA PHE A 187 -2.09 8.03 -11.03
C PHE A 187 -1.23 6.85 -10.53
N GLU A 188 -0.41 6.24 -11.39
CA GLU A 188 0.47 5.13 -11.00
C GLU A 188 1.47 5.54 -9.91
N SER A 189 1.93 6.80 -9.90
CA SER A 189 2.81 7.31 -8.84
C SER A 189 2.10 7.64 -7.52
N MET A 190 0.77 7.69 -7.50
CA MET A 190 -0.03 7.89 -6.30
C MET A 190 -0.43 6.58 -5.61
N LYS A 191 -0.18 5.43 -6.23
CA LYS A 191 -0.45 4.12 -5.60
C LYS A 191 0.41 3.95 -4.36
N LEU A 192 -0.19 3.42 -3.30
CA LEU A 192 0.45 3.30 -2.00
C LEU A 192 1.34 2.06 -1.86
N GLU A 193 1.43 1.22 -2.89
CA GLU A 193 2.43 0.15 -2.96
C GLU A 193 3.62 0.56 -3.85
N PRO A 194 4.86 0.60 -3.35
CA PRO A 194 5.33 0.51 -1.96
C PRO A 194 5.67 1.92 -1.42
N TYR A 195 4.68 2.63 -0.87
CA TYR A 195 4.88 4.00 -0.39
C TYR A 195 5.82 4.00 0.81
N ARG A 196 7.01 4.57 0.57
CA ARG A 196 8.21 4.42 1.41
C ARG A 196 8.09 5.04 2.79
N GLU A 197 6.98 5.69 3.14
CA GLU A 197 6.89 6.52 4.35
C GLU A 197 5.57 6.37 5.13
N ILE A 198 4.67 5.49 4.68
CA ILE A 198 3.38 5.31 5.37
C ILE A 198 3.55 4.83 6.82
N TYR A 199 4.63 4.11 7.13
CA TYR A 199 4.95 3.68 8.49
C TYR A 199 5.33 4.85 9.41
N ASN A 200 5.90 5.95 8.89
CA ASN A 200 6.16 7.17 9.66
C ASN A 200 4.83 7.80 10.11
N LEU A 201 3.77 7.56 9.34
CA LEU A 201 2.43 8.04 9.61
C LEU A 201 1.67 7.12 10.57
N ILE A 202 1.50 5.85 10.19
CA ILE A 202 0.56 4.93 10.87
C ILE A 202 1.21 4.09 11.98
N GLY A 203 2.53 4.20 12.12
CA GLY A 203 3.34 3.41 13.03
C GLY A 203 3.79 2.07 12.42
N MET A 204 4.98 1.64 12.84
CA MET A 204 5.65 0.48 12.26
C MET A 204 4.91 -0.85 12.55
N THR A 205 4.33 -1.00 13.74
CA THR A 205 3.54 -2.19 14.12
C THR A 205 2.34 -2.38 13.20
N ARG A 206 1.58 -1.32 12.93
CA ARG A 206 0.40 -1.39 12.06
C ARG A 206 0.78 -1.70 10.61
N TYR A 207 1.89 -1.13 10.16
CA TYR A 207 2.41 -1.44 8.84
C TYR A 207 2.78 -2.92 8.71
N GLU A 208 3.45 -3.49 9.72
CA GLU A 208 3.73 -4.92 9.78
C GLU A 208 2.44 -5.76 9.74
N ASP A 209 1.41 -5.40 10.52
CA ASP A 209 0.14 -6.13 10.53
C ASP A 209 -0.54 -6.12 9.15
N LYS A 210 -0.44 -5.01 8.41
CA LYS A 210 -0.93 -4.93 7.03
C LYS A 210 -0.14 -5.88 6.12
N VAL A 211 1.19 -5.83 6.17
CA VAL A 211 2.04 -6.74 5.40
C VAL A 211 1.68 -8.19 5.74
N ARG A 212 1.56 -8.52 7.03
CA ARG A 212 1.21 -9.86 7.50
C ARG A 212 -0.12 -10.38 6.94
N LYS A 213 -1.10 -9.51 6.69
CA LYS A 213 -2.39 -9.89 6.06
C LYS A 213 -2.23 -10.33 4.60
N THR A 214 -1.20 -9.86 3.88
CA THR A 214 -0.93 -10.25 2.48
C THR A 214 -0.10 -11.54 2.35
N LEU A 215 0.39 -12.06 3.49
CA LEU A 215 1.24 -13.25 3.54
C LEU A 215 0.43 -14.54 3.70
N ASN A 216 0.88 -15.60 3.04
CA ASN A 216 0.37 -16.95 3.27
C ASN A 216 0.90 -17.54 4.60
N HIS A 217 0.42 -18.73 4.98
CA HIS A 217 0.79 -19.41 6.23
C HIS A 217 2.31 -19.59 6.41
N ASN A 218 3.00 -20.03 5.36
CA ASN A 218 4.43 -20.30 5.38
C ASN A 218 5.23 -19.01 5.53
N GLN A 219 4.83 -17.98 4.79
CA GLN A 219 5.44 -16.65 4.84
C GLN A 219 5.25 -16.00 6.22
N LYS A 220 4.10 -16.19 6.88
CA LYS A 220 3.87 -15.71 8.25
C LYS A 220 4.84 -16.34 9.25
N LYS A 221 5.06 -17.65 9.15
CA LYS A 221 6.07 -18.34 9.99
C LYS A 221 7.49 -17.87 9.67
N GLY A 222 7.82 -17.67 8.41
CA GLY A 222 9.09 -17.08 8.01
C GLY A 222 9.28 -15.67 8.59
N LEU A 223 8.21 -14.85 8.62
CA LEU A 223 8.23 -13.53 9.22
C LEU A 223 8.41 -13.61 10.74
N ASP A 224 7.76 -14.56 11.42
CA ASP A 224 7.94 -14.77 12.86
C ASP A 224 9.39 -15.12 13.20
N LEU A 225 10.02 -16.02 12.45
CA LEU A 225 11.45 -16.34 12.63
C LEU A 225 12.34 -15.12 12.34
N LEU A 226 12.04 -14.36 11.29
CA LEU A 226 12.79 -13.15 10.94
C LEU A 226 12.71 -12.10 12.07
N LYS A 227 11.53 -11.94 12.70
CA LYS A 227 11.34 -11.05 13.85
C LYS A 227 12.11 -11.50 15.08
N GLU A 228 12.16 -12.81 15.31
CA GLU A 228 12.93 -13.39 16.41
C GLU A 228 14.44 -13.23 16.20
N ALA A 229 14.91 -13.35 14.95
CA ALA A 229 16.31 -13.15 14.60
C ALA A 229 16.69 -11.65 14.67
N LEU A 230 15.88 -10.77 14.09
CA LEU A 230 16.17 -9.34 14.01
C LEU A 230 15.64 -8.60 15.25
N ILE A 231 16.51 -8.48 16.26
CA ILE A 231 16.22 -7.65 17.45
C ILE A 231 16.01 -6.18 17.06
N SER A 232 16.71 -5.71 16.02
CA SER A 232 16.57 -4.35 15.51
C SER A 232 15.29 -4.18 14.70
N LYS A 233 14.27 -3.59 15.34
CA LYS A 233 13.06 -3.08 14.70
C LYS A 233 13.36 -2.29 13.41
N LYS A 234 14.38 -1.42 13.43
CA LYS A 234 14.76 -0.60 12.26
C LYS A 234 15.13 -1.45 11.04
N ILE A 235 15.87 -2.54 11.22
CA ILE A 235 16.28 -3.43 10.13
C ILE A 235 15.05 -4.16 9.59
N LEU A 236 14.26 -4.79 10.48
CA LEU A 236 13.02 -5.47 10.13
C LEU A 236 12.11 -4.58 9.28
N TYR A 237 11.85 -3.35 9.72
CA TYR A 237 10.99 -2.44 8.98
C TYR A 237 11.60 -1.98 7.66
N GLY A 238 12.91 -1.74 7.62
CA GLY A 238 13.63 -1.47 6.37
C GLY A 238 13.44 -2.58 5.33
N LEU A 239 13.32 -3.83 5.77
CA LEU A 239 13.00 -4.97 4.91
C LEU A 239 11.54 -4.95 4.48
N LEU A 240 10.61 -4.75 5.42
CA LEU A 240 9.17 -4.74 5.14
C LEU A 240 8.71 -3.64 4.18
N ILE A 241 9.48 -2.54 4.07
CA ILE A 241 9.22 -1.42 3.13
C ILE A 241 9.81 -1.71 1.73
N SER A 242 10.47 -2.85 1.53
CA SER A 242 10.99 -3.25 0.23
C SER A 242 9.88 -3.79 -0.68
N ASN A 243 10.21 -4.12 -1.93
CA ASN A 243 9.28 -4.74 -2.87
C ASN A 243 8.62 -6.00 -2.24
N ILE A 244 7.27 -6.05 -2.23
CA ILE A 244 6.50 -7.09 -1.55
C ILE A 244 6.79 -8.50 -2.08
N ASP A 245 7.07 -8.65 -3.37
CA ASP A 245 7.39 -9.94 -3.97
C ASP A 245 8.78 -10.43 -3.53
N LYS A 246 9.75 -9.51 -3.42
CA LYS A 246 11.07 -9.83 -2.84
C LYS A 246 10.94 -10.24 -1.38
N ILE A 247 10.11 -9.55 -0.60
CA ILE A 247 9.83 -9.94 0.80
C ILE A 247 9.22 -11.34 0.83
N LYS A 248 8.17 -11.61 0.04
CA LYS A 248 7.54 -12.93 -0.04
C LYS A 248 8.55 -14.03 -0.40
N ALA A 249 9.48 -13.77 -1.32
CA ALA A 249 10.53 -14.70 -1.72
C ALA A 249 11.53 -14.98 -0.58
N VAL A 250 11.93 -13.94 0.17
CA VAL A 250 12.79 -14.08 1.37
C VAL A 250 12.08 -14.89 2.45
N LEU A 251 10.81 -14.58 2.75
CA LEU A 251 10.05 -15.26 3.80
C LEU A 251 9.78 -16.73 3.46
N ASN A 252 9.49 -17.04 2.18
CA ASN A 252 9.38 -18.43 1.70
C ASN A 252 10.70 -19.20 1.90
N HIS A 253 11.82 -18.56 1.56
CA HIS A 253 13.13 -19.18 1.73
C HIS A 253 13.44 -19.45 3.20
N ILE A 254 13.23 -18.47 4.08
CA ILE A 254 13.39 -18.62 5.53
C ILE A 254 12.54 -19.79 6.05
N TYR A 255 11.28 -19.87 5.63
CA TYR A 255 10.41 -20.97 6.01
C TYR A 255 10.94 -22.33 5.54
N SER A 256 11.37 -22.43 4.28
CA SER A 256 11.89 -23.69 3.72
C SER A 256 13.16 -24.18 4.43
N GLU A 257 14.03 -23.26 4.85
CA GLU A 257 15.22 -23.57 5.63
C GLU A 257 14.86 -23.95 7.08
N LEU A 258 13.87 -23.29 7.66
CA LEU A 258 13.33 -23.63 8.98
C LEU A 258 12.71 -25.03 9.02
N GLU A 259 11.98 -25.44 7.98
CA GLU A 259 11.36 -26.78 7.91
C GLU A 259 12.40 -27.91 7.97
N LYS A 260 13.57 -27.72 7.35
CA LYS A 260 14.69 -28.69 7.43
C LYS A 260 15.15 -28.91 8.88
N CYS A 261 14.93 -27.95 9.77
CA CYS A 261 15.39 -28.03 11.15
C CYS A 261 14.56 -28.98 12.01
N ASN A 262 13.38 -29.44 11.56
CA ASN A 262 12.55 -30.42 12.28
C ASN A 262 12.34 -30.09 13.78
N ARG A 263 12.21 -28.80 14.14
CA ARG A 263 12.09 -28.29 15.53
C ARG A 263 13.33 -28.50 16.41
N ASN A 264 14.51 -28.62 15.81
CA ASN A 264 15.77 -28.64 16.55
C ASN A 264 16.17 -27.22 16.96
N ASN A 265 15.86 -26.85 18.21
CA ASN A 265 16.12 -25.53 18.78
C ASN A 265 17.57 -25.04 18.59
N VAL A 266 18.57 -25.93 18.63
CA VAL A 266 19.98 -25.57 18.46
C VAL A 266 20.24 -25.16 17.01
N LYS A 267 19.75 -25.95 16.06
CA LYS A 267 19.93 -25.64 14.63
C LYS A 267 19.10 -24.42 14.20
N GLU A 268 17.90 -24.24 14.76
CA GLU A 268 17.10 -23.04 14.54
C GLU A 268 17.81 -21.78 15.07
N SER A 269 18.42 -21.85 16.25
CA SER A 269 19.23 -20.76 16.81
C SER A 269 20.43 -20.44 15.92
N SER A 270 21.10 -21.47 15.39
CA SER A 270 22.20 -21.27 14.42
C SER A 270 21.71 -20.59 13.14
N PHE A 271 20.53 -20.96 12.64
CA PHE A 271 19.96 -20.36 11.44
C PHE A 271 19.57 -18.89 11.66
N LYS A 272 19.03 -18.55 12.84
CA LYS A 272 18.79 -17.15 13.24
C LYS A 272 20.07 -16.33 13.20
N ASN A 273 21.19 -16.86 13.68
CA ASN A 273 22.48 -16.18 13.60
C ASN A 273 22.91 -15.92 12.15
N THR A 274 22.72 -16.89 11.23
CA THR A 274 23.01 -16.67 9.80
C THR A 274 22.15 -15.56 9.19
N ILE A 275 20.89 -15.44 9.61
CA ILE A 275 20.02 -14.33 9.21
C ILE A 275 20.56 -12.99 9.74
N ILE A 276 20.98 -12.94 11.01
CA ILE A 276 21.57 -11.74 11.64
C ILE A 276 22.84 -11.32 10.89
N ASP A 277 23.79 -12.25 10.71
CA ASP A 277 25.08 -11.99 10.05
C ASP A 277 24.89 -11.41 8.65
N TYR A 278 23.89 -11.90 7.91
CA TYR A 278 23.55 -11.38 6.60
C TYR A 278 23.15 -9.90 6.64
N PHE A 279 22.31 -9.51 7.61
CA PHE A 279 21.80 -8.15 7.71
C PHE A 279 22.75 -7.18 8.44
N ASP A 280 23.69 -7.68 9.24
CA ASP A 280 24.71 -6.87 9.91
C ASP A 280 25.82 -6.43 8.94
N VAL A 281 26.22 -7.29 7.99
CA VAL A 281 27.31 -7.00 7.04
C VAL A 281 26.81 -6.26 5.79
N ILE A 282 25.56 -6.49 5.38
CA ILE A 282 25.02 -5.93 4.13
C ILE A 282 24.32 -4.61 4.42
N ASN A 283 25.09 -3.53 4.27
CA ASN A 283 24.63 -2.15 4.47
C ASN A 283 23.57 -1.69 3.44
N ASN A 284 23.16 -2.53 2.47
CA ASN A 284 22.14 -2.19 1.48
C ASN A 284 21.43 -3.44 0.94
N LYS A 285 20.23 -3.73 1.45
CA LYS A 285 18.98 -4.08 0.71
C LYS A 285 19.03 -5.11 -0.43
N LYS A 286 20.09 -5.87 -0.64
CA LYS A 286 20.18 -6.89 -1.69
C LYS A 286 19.41 -8.14 -1.27
N LEU A 287 18.09 -8.04 -1.21
CA LEU A 287 17.22 -9.19 -0.96
C LEU A 287 17.41 -10.28 -2.02
N ASP A 288 17.90 -9.91 -3.21
CA ASP A 288 18.11 -10.81 -4.35
C ASP A 288 19.18 -11.88 -4.06
N GLU A 289 20.17 -11.58 -3.21
CA GLU A 289 21.25 -12.53 -2.85
C GLU A 289 20.93 -13.35 -1.59
N PHE A 290 19.79 -13.06 -0.91
CA PHE A 290 19.46 -13.64 0.38
C PHE A 290 19.34 -15.16 0.32
N GLN A 291 18.63 -15.66 -0.69
CA GLN A 291 18.35 -17.10 -0.82
C GLN A 291 19.61 -17.93 -1.07
N GLU A 292 20.61 -17.35 -1.74
CA GLU A 292 21.88 -17.99 -2.02
C GLU A 292 22.76 -18.05 -0.77
N LYS A 293 22.84 -16.93 -0.04
CA LYS A 293 23.80 -16.73 1.04
C LYS A 293 23.32 -17.21 2.41
N VAL A 294 22.01 -17.27 2.63
CA VAL A 294 21.43 -17.56 3.95
C VAL A 294 20.87 -18.96 3.95
N LYS A 295 21.64 -19.96 4.37
CA LYS A 295 21.19 -21.36 4.44
C LYS A 295 21.18 -21.85 5.89
N SER A 296 20.25 -22.74 6.22
CA SER A 296 20.30 -23.43 7.49
C SER A 296 21.37 -24.53 7.46
N GLY A 297 21.99 -24.81 8.61
CA GLY A 297 22.77 -26.04 8.81
C GLY A 297 21.89 -27.29 9.02
N CYS A 298 20.62 -27.20 8.66
CA CYS A 298 19.62 -28.23 8.85
C CYS A 298 19.58 -29.16 7.62
N GLN A 299 19.29 -30.44 7.86
CA GLN A 299 19.20 -31.48 6.84
C GLN A 299 17.82 -32.10 6.92
#